data_AF-A0A8J4GT24-F1
#
_entry.id   AF-A0A8J4GT24-F1
#
_cell.length_a   1.000
_cell.length_b   1.000
_cell.length_c   1.000
_cell.angle_alpha   90.00
_cell.angle_beta   90.00
_cell.angle_gamma   90.00
#
_symmetry.space_group_name_H-M   'P 1'
#
loop_
_entity.id
_entity.type
_entity.pdbx_description
1 polymer ?
#
loop_
_entity_poly.entity_id
_entity_poly.type
_entity_poly.pdbx_seq_one_letter_code
_entity_poly.pdbx_strand_id
1 'polypeptide(L)'
;MMSLAKNRIVQFHMDINDAHWTLIVWLHGGIGPIINGCFGLPALGLRFLPTTLTVALFNAASITHGTEECIIPEGSSACRFGSSHFLRTPDLENLICLRLGAESKGLTLEELKEAAGARGASASSICALRTELIAAGKAEFRLDTDGQKAWKDPAVDWRDYV
;
A
#
# COMPACT_ATOMS: atom_id res chain seq x y z
N MET A 1 -0.12 -4.29 -0.38
CA MET A 1 0.31 -3.80 -1.71
C MET A 1 1.81 -3.98 -1.87
N MET A 2 2.31 -3.93 -3.11
CA MET A 2 3.74 -4.05 -3.40
C MET A 2 4.14 -3.03 -4.46
N SER A 3 5.28 -2.37 -4.27
CA SER A 3 5.91 -1.50 -5.28
C SER A 3 7.22 -2.09 -5.79
N LEU A 4 7.67 -1.65 -6.96
CA LEU A 4 8.97 -2.01 -7.52
C LEU A 4 9.60 -0.79 -8.20
N ALA A 5 10.83 -0.44 -7.81
CA ALA A 5 11.56 0.69 -8.35
C ALA A 5 12.98 0.28 -8.74
N LYS A 6 13.36 0.56 -9.98
CA LYS A 6 14.73 0.33 -10.50
C LYS A 6 15.51 1.64 -10.51
N ASN A 7 16.62 1.70 -9.76
CA ASN A 7 17.53 2.86 -9.71
C ASN A 7 16.83 4.22 -9.48
N ARG A 8 15.74 4.24 -8.70
CA ARG A 8 14.97 5.48 -8.48
C ARG A 8 15.43 6.20 -7.22
N ILE A 9 15.56 7.52 -7.35
CA ILE A 9 15.54 8.44 -6.23
C ILE A 9 14.13 8.48 -5.62
N VAL A 10 14.07 8.59 -4.30
CA VAL A 10 12.83 8.84 -3.56
C VAL A 10 13.11 9.96 -2.57
N GLN A 11 12.41 11.08 -2.71
CA GLN A 11 12.54 12.21 -1.78
C GLN A 11 12.18 11.78 -0.35
N PHE A 12 12.73 12.48 0.64
CA PHE A 12 12.39 12.22 2.03
C PHE A 12 10.92 12.54 2.31
N HIS A 13 10.17 11.54 2.78
CA HIS A 13 8.73 11.65 3.06
C HIS A 13 8.32 10.68 4.18
N MET A 14 7.05 10.76 4.58
CA MET A 14 6.38 9.79 5.44
C MET A 14 5.17 9.22 4.69
N ASP A 15 4.92 7.93 4.86
CA ASP A 15 3.79 7.24 4.25
C ASP A 15 2.57 7.31 5.17
N ILE A 16 1.97 8.50 5.28
CA ILE A 16 0.90 8.79 6.26
C ILE A 16 -0.37 7.92 6.12
N ASN A 17 -0.54 7.26 4.97
CA ASN A 17 -1.71 6.43 4.68
C ASN A 17 -1.43 4.93 4.80
N ASP A 18 -0.20 4.56 5.17
CA ASP A 18 0.18 3.17 5.33
C ASP A 18 0.04 2.73 6.80
N ALA A 19 -0.05 1.42 7.01
CA ALA A 19 -0.06 0.82 8.34
C ALA A 19 1.29 0.99 9.04
N HIS A 20 1.35 0.59 10.31
CA HIS A 20 2.49 0.82 11.18
C HIS A 20 3.81 0.20 10.74
N TRP A 21 3.82 -0.78 9.85
CA TRP A 21 5.05 -1.46 9.42
C TRP A 21 5.11 -1.57 7.91
N THR A 22 6.23 -1.12 7.36
CA THR A 22 6.59 -1.26 5.95
C THR A 22 7.89 -2.03 5.86
N LEU A 23 7.91 -3.03 4.97
CA LEU A 23 9.09 -3.80 4.64
C LEU A 23 9.64 -3.32 3.30
N ILE A 24 10.93 -3.02 3.23
CA ILE A 24 11.62 -2.72 1.98
C ILE A 24 12.75 -3.73 1.78
N VAL A 25 12.81 -4.34 0.61
CA VAL A 25 13.89 -5.25 0.20
C VAL A 25 14.60 -4.71 -1.03
N TRP A 26 15.93 -4.86 -1.06
CA TRP A 26 16.74 -4.48 -2.21
C TRP A 26 17.42 -5.67 -2.87
N LEU A 27 17.38 -5.72 -4.20
CA LEU A 27 18.06 -6.70 -5.04
C LEU A 27 18.96 -5.98 -6.05
N HIS A 28 20.12 -6.57 -6.38
CA HIS A 28 21.01 -6.04 -7.40
C HIS A 28 21.08 -6.98 -8.59
N GLY A 29 21.33 -6.42 -9.78
CA GLY A 29 21.59 -7.18 -11.00
C GLY A 29 22.43 -6.38 -11.98
N GLY A 30 22.86 -7.05 -13.05
CA GLY A 30 23.73 -6.44 -14.07
C GLY A 30 25.19 -6.37 -13.63
N ILE A 31 26.01 -5.72 -14.47
CA ILE A 31 27.46 -5.64 -14.32
C ILE A 31 27.88 -4.17 -14.22
N GLY A 32 28.73 -3.88 -13.24
CA GLY A 32 29.35 -2.57 -13.02
C GLY A 32 29.02 -1.99 -11.64
N PRO A 33 29.58 -0.82 -11.31
CA PRO A 33 29.34 -0.17 -10.03
C PRO A 33 28.02 0.58 -10.01
N ILE A 34 27.46 0.73 -8.81
CA ILE A 34 26.43 1.71 -8.49
C ILE A 34 27.06 2.72 -7.54
N ILE A 35 27.06 4.00 -7.93
CA ILE A 35 27.59 5.08 -7.11
C ILE A 35 26.41 5.72 -6.38
N ASN A 36 26.59 5.97 -5.08
CA ASN A 36 25.58 6.50 -4.19
C ASN A 36 24.31 5.61 -4.07
N GLY A 37 23.12 6.21 -3.97
CA GLY A 37 21.88 5.49 -3.68
C GLY A 37 21.74 5.04 -2.23
N CYS A 38 22.23 5.79 -1.24
CA CYS A 38 21.96 5.40 0.15
C CYS A 38 20.46 5.48 0.47
N PHE A 39 19.99 4.54 1.30
CA PHE A 39 18.71 4.66 1.99
C PHE A 39 18.93 5.39 3.31
N GLY A 40 18.05 6.34 3.62
CA GLY A 40 18.18 7.21 4.79
C GLY A 40 16.95 7.19 5.68
N LEU A 41 17.19 7.21 6.99
CA LEU A 41 16.21 7.39 8.06
C LEU A 41 16.73 8.53 8.97
N PRO A 42 16.64 9.80 8.54
CA PRO A 42 17.30 10.93 9.19
C PRO A 42 16.93 11.11 10.67
N ALA A 43 15.67 10.86 11.04
CA ALA A 43 15.22 10.95 12.43
C ALA A 43 15.94 9.95 13.36
N LEU A 44 16.49 8.87 12.80
CA LEU A 44 17.26 7.85 13.52
C LEU A 44 18.78 8.05 13.36
N GLY A 45 19.22 9.06 12.61
CA GLY A 45 20.63 9.24 12.26
C GLY A 45 21.20 8.10 11.40
N LEU A 46 20.34 7.31 10.75
CA LEU A 46 20.77 6.16 9.96
C LEU A 46 20.82 6.50 8.46
N ARG A 47 21.91 6.07 7.84
CA ARG A 47 22.12 6.12 6.39
C ARG A 47 22.98 4.94 6.00
N PHE A 48 22.54 4.14 5.05
CA PHE A 48 23.29 2.96 4.61
C PHE A 48 23.14 2.74 3.10
N LEU A 49 24.12 2.08 2.51
CA LEU A 49 24.04 1.60 1.14
C LEU A 49 23.44 0.18 1.17
N PRO A 50 22.23 -0.05 0.64
CA PRO A 50 21.67 -1.39 0.59
C PRO A 50 22.55 -2.31 -0.26
N THR A 51 22.90 -3.48 0.27
CA THR A 51 23.48 -4.59 -0.50
C THR A 51 22.38 -5.53 -0.99
N THR A 52 22.72 -6.53 -1.80
CA THR A 52 21.75 -7.56 -2.23
C THR A 52 21.14 -8.25 -1.02
N LEU A 53 19.80 -8.35 -1.02
CA LEU A 53 18.98 -8.88 0.06
C LEU A 53 19.08 -8.12 1.38
N THR A 54 19.49 -6.85 1.36
CA THR A 54 19.22 -5.96 2.50
C THR A 54 17.71 -5.82 2.69
N VAL A 55 17.26 -5.91 3.93
CA VAL A 55 15.86 -5.71 4.31
C VAL A 55 15.80 -4.64 5.39
N ALA A 56 14.88 -3.68 5.22
CA ALA A 56 14.52 -2.71 6.25
C ALA A 56 13.06 -2.93 6.63
N LEU A 57 12.80 -3.01 7.94
CA LEU A 57 11.45 -3.06 8.50
C LEU A 57 11.33 -1.90 9.49
N PHE A 58 10.42 -0.97 9.21
CA PHE A 58 10.26 0.24 10.02
C PHE A 58 8.85 0.82 9.87
N ASN A 59 8.50 1.74 10.77
CA ASN A 59 7.23 2.45 10.72
C ASN A 59 7.30 3.66 9.79
N ALA A 60 7.03 3.42 8.50
CA ALA A 60 7.07 4.43 7.44
C ALA A 60 6.05 5.57 7.61
N ALA A 61 4.96 5.34 8.36
CA ALA A 61 3.97 6.36 8.68
C ALA A 61 4.45 7.37 9.73
N SER A 62 5.50 7.03 10.49
CA SER A 62 6.02 7.88 11.58
C SER A 62 7.50 8.29 11.41
N ILE A 63 8.21 7.68 10.48
CA ILE A 63 9.64 7.91 10.27
C ILE A 63 9.85 8.44 8.86
N THR A 64 10.35 9.68 8.79
CA THR A 64 10.82 10.26 7.53
C THR A 64 11.92 9.39 6.95
N HIS A 65 11.76 8.98 5.69
CA HIS A 65 12.69 8.10 5.01
C HIS A 65 12.75 8.40 3.51
N GLY A 66 13.81 7.95 2.84
CA GLY A 66 14.06 8.27 1.44
C GLY A 66 15.26 7.53 0.86
N THR A 67 15.41 7.62 -0.46
CA THR A 67 16.52 7.00 -1.19
C THR A 67 17.20 8.04 -2.04
N GLU A 68 18.51 8.18 -1.90
CA GLU A 68 19.32 9.05 -2.75
C GLU A 68 19.39 8.55 -4.20
N GLU A 69 19.78 9.43 -5.11
CA GLU A 69 19.97 9.06 -6.51
C GLU A 69 21.06 7.99 -6.67
N CYS A 70 20.78 6.98 -7.49
CA CYS A 70 21.78 6.04 -7.97
C CYS A 70 22.45 6.61 -9.22
N ILE A 71 23.76 6.76 -9.19
CA ILE A 71 24.55 7.13 -10.37
C ILE A 71 25.10 5.84 -10.99
N ILE A 72 24.71 5.56 -12.23
CA ILE A 72 25.15 4.40 -13.00
C ILE A 72 26.13 4.90 -14.06
N PRO A 73 27.44 4.56 -13.98
CA PRO A 73 28.41 5.02 -14.97
C PRO A 73 28.10 4.54 -16.39
N GLU A 74 28.53 5.31 -17.38
CA GLU A 74 28.40 4.92 -18.78
C GLU A 74 29.07 3.56 -19.05
N GLY A 75 28.40 2.69 -19.82
CA GLY A 75 28.83 1.32 -20.06
C GLY A 75 28.52 0.32 -18.94
N SER A 76 28.03 0.77 -17.79
CA SER A 76 27.51 -0.11 -16.73
C SER A 76 26.08 -0.57 -17.06
N SER A 77 25.78 -1.84 -16.76
CA SER A 77 24.42 -2.39 -16.76
C SER A 77 23.88 -2.60 -15.33
N ALA A 78 24.63 -2.14 -14.33
CA ALA A 78 24.28 -2.32 -12.92
C ALA A 78 22.93 -1.70 -12.60
N CYS A 79 22.16 -2.42 -11.77
CA CYS A 79 20.90 -1.94 -11.29
C CYS A 79 20.60 -2.44 -9.88
N ARG A 80 19.85 -1.63 -9.16
CA ARG A 80 19.25 -1.96 -7.88
C ARG A 80 17.75 -1.82 -7.98
N PHE A 81 17.06 -2.88 -7.64
CA PHE A 81 15.62 -2.93 -7.45
C PHE A 81 15.33 -2.76 -5.98
N GLY A 82 14.51 -1.77 -5.63
CA GLY A 82 13.86 -1.68 -4.32
C GLY A 82 12.41 -2.10 -4.44
N SER A 83 11.93 -2.93 -3.52
CA SER A 83 10.51 -3.29 -3.43
C SER A 83 10.00 -3.02 -2.03
N SER A 84 8.92 -2.24 -1.94
CA SER A 84 8.23 -1.98 -0.68
C SER A 84 6.98 -2.84 -0.59
N HIS A 85 6.80 -3.50 0.55
CA HIS A 85 5.64 -4.28 0.93
C HIS A 85 4.97 -3.56 2.11
N PHE A 86 3.76 -3.09 1.88
CA PHE A 86 3.06 -2.22 2.82
C PHE A 86 1.55 -2.43 2.72
N LEU A 87 0.85 -2.06 3.78
CA LEU A 87 -0.61 -2.04 3.81
C LEU A 87 -1.08 -0.59 3.74
N ARG A 88 -1.73 -0.20 2.65
CA ARG A 88 -2.33 1.13 2.52
C ARG A 88 -3.74 1.12 3.09
N THR A 89 -3.90 1.75 4.24
CA THR A 89 -5.11 1.69 5.05
C THR A 89 -6.36 2.14 4.29
N PRO A 90 -6.36 3.26 3.54
CA PRO A 90 -7.54 3.69 2.79
C PRO A 90 -8.04 2.67 1.76
N ASP A 91 -7.13 1.90 1.16
CA ASP A 91 -7.49 0.92 0.14
C ASP A 91 -8.14 -0.31 0.79
N LEU A 92 -7.58 -0.78 1.90
CA LEU A 92 -8.18 -1.85 2.70
C LEU A 92 -9.56 -1.43 3.23
N GLU A 93 -9.67 -0.23 3.81
CA GLU A 93 -10.94 0.31 4.30
C GLU A 93 -11.99 0.35 3.19
N ASN A 94 -11.63 0.88 2.02
CA ASN A 94 -12.55 0.96 0.87
C ASN A 94 -12.99 -0.44 0.39
N LEU A 95 -12.08 -1.41 0.34
CA LEU A 95 -12.42 -2.80 -0.02
C LEU A 95 -13.43 -3.41 0.95
N ILE A 96 -13.24 -3.21 2.25
CA ILE A 96 -14.17 -3.73 3.24
C ILE A 96 -15.51 -2.98 3.16
N CYS A 97 -15.50 -1.65 2.99
CA CYS A 97 -16.72 -0.86 2.80
C CYS A 97 -17.51 -1.35 1.57
N LEU A 98 -16.83 -1.68 0.48
CA LEU A 98 -17.48 -2.21 -0.73
C LEU A 98 -18.21 -3.51 -0.45
N ARG A 99 -17.56 -4.44 0.27
CA ARG A 99 -18.17 -5.72 0.67
C ARG A 99 -19.41 -5.48 1.54
N LEU A 100 -19.27 -4.72 2.63
CA LEU A 100 -20.38 -4.47 3.56
C LEU A 100 -21.52 -3.71 2.91
N GLY A 101 -21.21 -2.76 2.02
CA GLY A 101 -22.22 -2.01 1.28
C GLY A 101 -22.99 -2.88 0.29
N ALA A 102 -22.36 -3.89 -0.30
CA ALA A 102 -23.04 -4.87 -1.13
C ALA A 102 -23.94 -5.79 -0.30
N GLU A 103 -23.41 -6.30 0.83
CA GLU A 103 -24.16 -7.15 1.78
C GLU A 103 -25.39 -6.42 2.33
N SER A 104 -25.27 -5.15 2.74
CA SER A 104 -26.39 -4.36 3.28
C SER A 104 -27.47 -4.05 2.25
N LYS A 105 -27.10 -4.01 0.96
CA LYS A 105 -28.04 -3.89 -0.16
C LYS A 105 -28.58 -5.23 -0.66
N GLY A 106 -28.14 -6.34 -0.08
CA GLY A 106 -28.53 -7.68 -0.52
C GLY A 106 -28.04 -8.03 -1.92
N LEU A 107 -26.97 -7.38 -2.41
CA LEU A 107 -26.43 -7.62 -3.74
C LEU A 107 -25.51 -8.85 -3.74
N THR A 108 -25.74 -9.72 -4.70
CA THR A 108 -24.91 -10.89 -4.97
C THR A 108 -23.67 -10.51 -5.80
N LEU A 109 -22.65 -11.37 -5.79
CA LEU A 109 -21.46 -11.18 -6.63
C LEU A 109 -21.79 -11.16 -8.13
N GLU A 110 -22.80 -11.93 -8.57
CA GLU A 110 -23.22 -11.94 -9.97
C GLU A 110 -23.92 -10.65 -10.37
N GLU A 111 -24.79 -10.08 -9.54
CA GLU A 111 -25.40 -8.76 -9.80
C GLU A 111 -24.34 -7.65 -9.87
N LEU A 112 -23.30 -7.72 -9.03
CA LEU A 112 -22.17 -6.79 -9.10
C LEU A 112 -21.36 -6.94 -10.39
N LYS A 113 -21.11 -8.19 -10.83
CA LYS A 113 -20.42 -8.48 -12.09
C LYS A 113 -21.25 -8.04 -13.28
N GLU A 114 -22.56 -8.23 -13.27
CA GLU A 114 -23.47 -7.75 -14.30
C GLU A 114 -23.47 -6.21 -14.33
N ALA A 115 -23.57 -5.54 -13.18
CA ALA A 115 -23.51 -4.08 -13.11
C ALA A 115 -22.17 -3.51 -13.60
N ALA A 116 -21.05 -4.20 -13.33
CA ALA A 116 -19.72 -3.78 -13.78
C ALA A 116 -19.39 -4.20 -15.23
N GLY A 117 -19.97 -5.31 -15.70
CA GLY A 117 -19.67 -5.97 -16.97
C GLY A 117 -20.74 -5.81 -18.05
N ALA A 118 -21.88 -5.19 -17.74
CA ALA A 118 -22.93 -4.89 -18.71
C ALA A 118 -22.35 -4.09 -19.87
N ARG A 119 -22.55 -4.59 -21.10
CA ARG A 119 -22.18 -3.84 -22.31
C ARG A 119 -22.86 -2.47 -22.27
N GLY A 120 -22.06 -1.40 -22.16
CA GLY A 120 -22.54 -0.02 -22.07
C GLY A 120 -22.50 0.60 -20.66
N ALA A 121 -22.09 -0.14 -19.63
CA ALA A 121 -21.76 0.44 -18.33
C ALA A 121 -20.60 1.44 -18.52
N SER A 122 -20.89 2.72 -18.29
CA SER A 122 -19.87 3.76 -18.35
C SER A 122 -18.99 3.70 -17.09
N ALA A 123 -17.73 4.13 -17.21
CA ALA A 123 -16.86 4.31 -16.04
C ALA A 123 -17.51 5.19 -14.96
N SER A 124 -18.34 6.16 -15.37
CA SER A 124 -19.12 7.01 -14.47
C SER A 124 -20.17 6.22 -13.68
N SER A 125 -20.97 5.37 -14.33
CA SER A 125 -21.98 4.54 -13.64
C SER A 125 -21.35 3.54 -12.66
N ILE A 126 -20.21 2.94 -13.03
CA ILE A 126 -19.47 2.04 -12.14
C ILE A 126 -18.90 2.83 -10.94
N CYS A 127 -18.38 4.04 -11.18
CA CYS A 127 -17.89 4.91 -10.12
C CYS A 127 -19.01 5.35 -9.16
N ALA A 128 -20.20 5.65 -9.68
CA ALA A 128 -21.37 6.01 -8.89
C ALA A 128 -21.80 4.84 -7.98
N LEU A 129 -21.97 3.65 -8.54
CA LEU A 129 -22.30 2.44 -7.78
C LEU A 129 -21.22 2.16 -6.71
N ARG A 130 -19.94 2.21 -7.08
CA ARG A 130 -18.83 2.05 -6.13
C ARG A 130 -18.91 3.05 -4.98
N THR A 131 -19.21 4.32 -5.28
CA THR A 131 -19.31 5.39 -4.27
C THR A 131 -20.49 5.15 -3.34
N GLU A 132 -21.64 4.73 -3.88
CA GLU A 132 -22.83 4.37 -3.11
C GLU A 132 -22.57 3.18 -2.19
N LEU A 133 -21.91 2.13 -2.68
CA LEU A 133 -21.55 0.96 -1.88
C LEU A 133 -20.56 1.31 -0.78
N ILE A 134 -19.53 2.11 -1.07
CA ILE A 134 -18.59 2.58 -0.03
C ILE A 134 -19.34 3.39 1.04
N ALA A 135 -20.27 4.26 0.67
CA ALA A 135 -21.05 5.05 1.61
C ALA A 135 -21.97 4.15 2.49
N ALA A 136 -22.63 3.16 1.88
CA ALA A 136 -23.44 2.18 2.59
C ALA A 136 -22.59 1.36 3.57
N GLY A 137 -21.43 0.86 3.14
CA GLY A 137 -20.52 0.13 4.01
C GLY A 137 -19.96 0.98 5.16
N LYS A 138 -19.67 2.27 4.91
CA LYS A 138 -19.27 3.21 5.97
C LYS A 138 -20.35 3.39 7.05
N ALA A 139 -21.62 3.34 6.68
CA ALA A 139 -22.73 3.43 7.63
C ALA A 139 -22.86 2.19 8.53
N GLU A 140 -22.25 1.06 8.15
CA GLU A 140 -22.21 -0.16 8.95
C GLU A 140 -21.08 -0.18 9.99
N PHE A 141 -20.12 0.76 9.93
CA PHE A 141 -19.13 0.93 10.99
C PHE A 141 -19.78 1.49 12.24
N ARG A 142 -19.47 0.91 13.40
CA ARG A 142 -19.73 1.53 14.70
C ARG A 142 -18.41 1.83 15.37
N LEU A 143 -18.43 2.75 16.33
CA LEU A 143 -17.32 2.84 17.28
C LEU A 143 -17.52 1.69 18.30
N ASP A 144 -16.46 0.97 18.67
CA ASP A 144 -16.45 0.13 19.86
C ASP A 144 -16.68 0.97 21.12
N THR A 145 -16.82 0.27 22.23
CA THR A 145 -17.01 0.85 23.57
C THR A 145 -15.88 1.80 24.00
N ASP A 146 -14.72 1.79 23.33
CA ASP A 146 -13.56 2.65 23.61
C ASP A 146 -13.45 3.83 22.64
N GLY A 147 -14.44 4.02 21.75
CA GLY A 147 -14.45 5.11 20.79
C GLY A 147 -13.54 4.88 19.57
N GLN A 148 -13.05 3.67 19.33
CA GLN A 148 -12.35 3.29 18.11
C GLN A 148 -13.32 2.66 17.10
N LYS A 149 -13.10 2.81 15.79
CA LYS A 149 -13.97 2.19 14.78
C LYS A 149 -13.85 0.66 14.87
N ALA A 150 -14.93 -0.02 15.21
CA ALA A 150 -15.02 -1.47 15.25
C ALA A 150 -16.16 -2.01 14.38
N TRP A 151 -15.91 -3.18 13.80
CA TRP A 151 -16.83 -3.85 12.89
C TRP A 151 -17.99 -4.47 13.66
N LYS A 152 -19.17 -4.54 13.02
CA LYS A 152 -20.41 -5.09 13.59
C LYS A 152 -20.35 -6.60 13.89
N ASP A 153 -19.32 -7.30 13.40
CA ASP A 153 -19.19 -8.74 13.53
C ASP A 153 -18.02 -9.11 14.47
N PRO A 154 -18.28 -9.62 15.69
CA PRO A 154 -17.24 -10.12 16.58
C PRO A 154 -16.54 -11.39 16.06
N ALA A 155 -16.97 -11.97 14.95
CA ALA A 155 -16.32 -13.13 14.32
C ALA A 155 -15.19 -12.76 13.34
N VAL A 156 -14.96 -11.47 13.08
CA VAL A 156 -13.83 -11.00 12.27
C VAL A 156 -12.84 -10.29 13.19
N ASP A 157 -12.11 -11.09 13.98
CA ASP A 157 -10.90 -10.60 14.64
C ASP A 157 -9.85 -10.40 13.54
N TRP A 158 -9.39 -9.17 13.35
CA TRP A 158 -8.31 -8.88 12.41
C TRP A 158 -7.01 -9.64 12.78
N ARG A 159 -6.87 -10.09 14.03
CA ARG A 159 -5.78 -10.96 14.48
C ARG A 159 -5.82 -12.36 13.87
N ASP A 160 -6.94 -12.80 13.31
CA ASP A 160 -7.01 -14.07 12.56
C ASP A 160 -6.35 -13.96 11.17
N TYR A 161 -5.91 -12.76 10.78
CA TYR A 161 -5.30 -12.47 9.49
C TYR A 161 -3.84 -11.96 9.58
N VAL A 162 -3.20 -12.05 10.76
CA VAL A 162 -1.79 -11.66 11.00
C VAL A 162 -0.95 -12.83 11.46
#